data_AF-A0A4U6WCY0-F1
#
_entry.id   AF-A0A4U6WCY0-F1
#
_cell.length_a   1.000
_cell.length_b   1.000
_cell.length_c   1.000
_cell.angle_alpha   90.00
_cell.angle_beta   90.00
_cell.angle_gamma   90.00
#
_symmetry.space_group_name_H-M   'P 1'
#
loop_
_entity.id
_entity.type
_entity.pdbx_description
1 polymer ?
#
loop_
_entity_poly.entity_id
_entity_poly.type
_entity_poly.pdbx_seq_one_letter_code
_entity_poly.pdbx_strand_id
1 'polypeptide(L)'
;MLHGCGLLPCLRWDKGEAAGRADPRVADEPGAGASVSAGKGGATRRFAWAEIESVTAGRADPRVADEPGAGASVSAGKGGATRRFAWAEIESVTAGFSSRIIGQGGFSTVYLASLSSSRLGAVKVQRSSERLHRAFRQELHVLLSLRHPHVVRLLGYCDEREEGVLVFEYAPNGDLHERLHGSGGKAALPWARRMAIAFQVAMALEHLHETRDPAVIHGDIKASNVLLDASLDAKLCDFGFAHVGFSAALQPPEAAASRASARSVMGSPGYVDPHFLRSGVATKKSDVYSYGVLLLELLTGREAICADTGCRLAAAVGPTLTEGKVADVVDRRLGDEYDTHEAATVAALALRCVSDGHGLRPSMAEVVRELQEKTTALIAAAGSKPAGKMAA
;
A
#
# COMPACT_ATOMS: atom_id res chain seq x y z
N MET A 1 -2.34 -11.10 38.20
CA MET A 1 -3.35 -10.08 37.89
C MET A 1 -2.66 -8.72 37.88
N LEU A 2 -2.39 -8.17 36.69
CA LEU A 2 -2.12 -6.75 36.49
C LEU A 2 -2.68 -6.40 35.11
N HIS A 3 -3.67 -5.52 35.14
CA HIS A 3 -4.43 -5.01 34.00
C HIS A 3 -3.64 -3.96 33.22
N GLY A 4 -3.89 -3.91 31.91
CA GLY A 4 -4.17 -2.66 31.20
C GLY A 4 -2.99 -1.78 30.80
N CYS A 5 -2.50 -1.98 29.58
CA CYS A 5 -2.02 -0.89 28.74
C CYS A 5 -2.39 -1.22 27.30
N GLY A 6 -3.49 -0.62 26.85
CA GLY A 6 -4.03 -0.76 25.51
C GLY A 6 -3.23 0.04 24.49
N LEU A 7 -2.78 -0.66 23.44
CA LEU A 7 -2.62 -0.10 22.11
C LEU A 7 -3.57 -0.89 21.22
N LEU A 8 -4.65 -0.21 20.84
CA LEU A 8 -5.84 -0.70 20.14
C LEU A 8 -5.54 -1.14 18.69
N PRO A 9 -6.46 -1.93 18.09
CA PRO A 9 -6.17 -2.82 16.96
C PRO A 9 -6.11 -2.12 15.60
N CYS A 10 -5.48 -2.81 14.66
CA CYS A 10 -5.61 -2.54 13.23
C CYS A 10 -7.09 -2.62 12.81
N LEU A 11 -7.50 -1.64 12.00
CA LEU A 11 -8.58 -1.65 10.99
C LEU A 11 -9.87 -2.39 11.37
N ARG A 12 -10.95 -1.63 11.62
CA ARG A 12 -12.33 -2.10 11.48
C ARG A 12 -13.03 -1.34 10.37
N TRP A 13 -13.64 -2.10 9.46
CA TRP A 13 -14.54 -1.63 8.42
C TRP A 13 -15.98 -1.67 8.94
N ASP A 14 -16.51 -0.55 9.40
CA ASP A 14 -17.94 -0.46 9.75
C ASP A 14 -18.73 0.08 8.56
N LYS A 15 -19.65 -0.75 8.05
CA LYS A 15 -20.75 -0.29 7.21
C LYS A 15 -21.82 0.27 8.13
N GLY A 16 -22.15 1.55 7.97
CA GLY A 16 -23.26 2.16 8.69
C GLY A 16 -24.59 1.48 8.40
N GLU A 17 -25.28 1.07 9.46
CA GLU A 17 -26.74 0.96 9.46
C GLU A 17 -27.32 2.24 10.08
N ALA A 18 -28.21 2.88 9.33
CA ALA A 18 -28.99 4.01 9.81
C ALA A 18 -30.25 3.51 10.50
N ALA A 19 -30.44 3.82 11.79
CA ALA A 19 -31.76 4.00 12.39
C ALA A 19 -31.70 4.74 13.74
N GLY A 20 -32.49 5.81 13.87
CA GLY A 20 -33.14 6.18 15.13
C GLY A 20 -32.74 7.50 15.79
N ARG A 21 -33.62 8.50 15.66
CA ARG A 21 -33.66 9.76 16.44
C ARG A 21 -33.93 9.54 17.93
N ALA A 22 -33.35 10.39 18.79
CA ALA A 22 -34.05 11.09 19.87
C ALA A 22 -33.25 12.31 20.38
N ASP A 23 -33.98 13.36 20.71
CA ASP A 23 -33.63 14.77 21.01
C ASP A 23 -33.29 15.01 22.52
N PRO A 24 -33.01 16.23 23.05
CA PRO A 24 -31.98 16.46 24.07
C PRO A 24 -32.61 16.86 25.43
N ARG A 25 -31.78 17.07 26.46
CA ARG A 25 -32.03 17.92 27.66
C ARG A 25 -30.77 17.84 28.55
N VAL A 26 -29.91 18.86 28.58
CA VAL A 26 -29.82 19.97 29.55
C VAL A 26 -29.52 19.53 30.99
N ALA A 27 -28.34 19.90 31.50
CA ALA A 27 -28.13 20.39 32.87
C ALA A 27 -26.76 21.11 33.01
N ASP A 28 -26.87 22.39 33.38
CA ASP A 28 -25.89 23.40 33.87
C ASP A 28 -24.95 22.90 35.01
N GLU A 29 -23.62 23.15 34.98
CA GLU A 29 -22.82 24.29 35.54
C GLU A 29 -22.08 23.89 36.86
N PRO A 30 -21.11 24.66 37.41
CA PRO A 30 -19.92 25.31 36.82
C PRO A 30 -18.64 25.10 37.71
N GLY A 31 -17.47 25.63 37.29
CA GLY A 31 -16.48 26.16 38.25
C GLY A 31 -14.98 25.91 38.01
N ALA A 32 -14.24 27.04 37.97
CA ALA A 32 -12.78 27.25 38.09
C ALA A 32 -11.90 26.77 36.92
N GLY A 33 -11.10 27.60 36.23
CA GLY A 33 -10.52 28.90 36.58
C GLY A 33 -9.01 28.78 36.57
N ALA A 34 -8.36 28.99 35.42
CA ALA A 34 -6.93 29.29 35.33
C ALA A 34 -6.62 30.00 34.01
N SER A 35 -6.44 31.32 34.11
CA SER A 35 -5.90 32.21 33.10
C SER A 35 -4.39 31.98 32.91
N VAL A 36 -3.91 31.82 31.67
CA VAL A 36 -2.53 32.15 31.31
C VAL A 36 -2.47 32.82 29.93
N SER A 37 -2.01 34.06 29.99
CA SER A 37 -1.50 35.01 28.99
C SER A 37 -1.36 34.61 27.51
N ALA A 38 -1.83 35.53 26.68
CA ALA A 38 -1.50 35.70 25.27
C ALA A 38 0.01 35.82 25.02
N GLY A 39 0.56 34.86 24.26
CA GLY A 39 1.88 34.91 23.66
C GLY A 39 1.77 35.31 22.19
N LYS A 40 2.55 36.34 21.82
CA LYS A 40 2.61 37.01 20.52
C LYS A 40 2.80 36.05 19.34
N GLY A 41 2.16 36.39 18.22
CA GLY A 41 2.24 35.69 16.95
C GLY A 41 3.68 35.44 16.49
N GLY A 42 4.00 34.17 16.32
CA GLY A 42 5.19 33.70 15.63
C GLY A 42 4.87 33.58 14.14
N ALA A 43 5.60 34.34 13.32
CA ALA A 43 5.55 34.25 11.88
C ALA A 43 5.80 32.79 11.44
N THR A 44 4.82 32.20 10.75
CA THR A 44 4.98 30.95 9.99
C THR A 44 6.12 31.13 9.00
N ARG A 45 7.29 30.58 9.32
CA ARG A 45 8.43 30.53 8.40
C ARG A 45 8.04 29.62 7.24
N ARG A 46 7.80 30.22 6.08
CA ARG A 46 7.78 29.52 4.79
C ARG A 46 9.17 28.91 4.59
N PHE A 47 9.31 27.60 4.82
CA PHE A 47 10.51 26.87 4.44
C PHE A 47 10.48 26.64 2.92
N ALA A 48 11.61 26.93 2.26
CA ALA A 48 11.71 27.10 0.81
C ALA A 48 11.44 25.82 0.01
N TRP A 49 10.77 25.99 -1.12
CA TRP A 49 10.21 24.98 -2.04
C TRP A 49 11.16 24.54 -3.17
N ALA A 50 12.44 24.92 -3.13
CA ALA A 50 13.31 24.92 -4.31
C ALA A 50 13.69 23.53 -4.88
N GLU A 51 13.56 22.44 -4.14
CA GLU A 51 13.96 21.09 -4.61
C GLU A 51 12.87 20.33 -5.36
N ILE A 52 11.59 20.73 -5.29
CA ILE A 52 10.48 20.00 -5.94
C ILE A 52 10.23 20.50 -7.38
N GLU A 53 10.48 21.78 -7.65
CA GLU A 53 10.22 22.38 -8.97
C GLU A 53 11.12 21.83 -10.08
N SER A 54 12.35 21.38 -9.73
CA SER A 54 13.32 20.82 -10.70
C SER A 54 12.88 19.49 -11.30
N VAL A 55 12.04 18.72 -10.60
CA VAL A 55 11.54 17.41 -11.07
C VAL A 55 10.36 17.56 -12.04
N THR A 56 9.67 18.70 -12.02
CA THR A 56 8.49 18.96 -12.89
C THR A 56 8.82 19.62 -14.23
N ALA A 57 10.05 20.13 -14.40
CA ALA A 57 10.50 20.79 -15.63
C ALA A 57 11.07 19.79 -16.65
N GLY A 58 10.19 19.00 -17.28
CA GLY A 58 10.55 18.18 -18.44
C GLY A 58 10.76 19.03 -19.70
N ARG A 59 11.95 18.95 -20.30
CA ARG A 59 12.37 19.57 -21.58
C ARG A 59 11.30 19.44 -22.67
N ALA A 60 10.81 20.57 -23.18
CA ALA A 60 10.18 20.65 -24.49
C ALA A 60 11.28 20.70 -25.57
N ASP A 61 11.23 19.76 -26.51
CA ASP A 61 12.05 19.77 -27.72
C ASP A 61 11.44 20.74 -28.75
N PRO A 62 12.12 21.84 -29.15
CA PRO A 62 11.59 22.77 -30.12
C PRO A 62 12.06 22.35 -31.50
N ARG A 63 11.22 21.63 -32.25
CA ARG A 63 11.21 21.58 -33.71
C ARG A 63 10.16 20.58 -34.21
N VAL A 64 8.97 21.06 -34.60
CA VAL A 64 8.26 20.71 -35.86
C VAL A 64 7.19 21.79 -36.08
N ALA A 65 7.18 22.40 -37.27
CA ALA A 65 6.25 23.42 -37.71
C ALA A 65 4.92 22.81 -38.22
N ASP A 66 3.87 23.64 -38.16
CA ASP A 66 2.49 23.42 -38.59
C ASP A 66 2.31 23.00 -40.06
N GLU A 67 1.28 22.18 -40.32
CA GLU A 67 0.28 22.36 -41.41
C GLU A 67 -0.93 21.39 -41.18
N PRO A 68 -2.16 21.75 -41.62
CA PRO A 68 -3.40 21.18 -41.08
C PRO A 68 -4.08 20.15 -41.99
N GLY A 69 -4.80 19.19 -41.39
CA GLY A 69 -5.66 18.24 -42.12
C GLY A 69 -6.65 17.51 -41.20
N ALA A 70 -7.94 17.66 -41.50
CA ALA A 70 -9.08 17.16 -40.74
C ALA A 70 -9.25 15.62 -40.79
N GLY A 71 -9.84 15.04 -39.75
CA GLY A 71 -10.42 13.68 -39.79
C GLY A 71 -10.42 12.95 -38.46
N ALA A 72 -11.59 12.49 -38.03
CA ALA A 72 -11.90 11.89 -36.73
C ALA A 72 -11.05 10.68 -36.30
N SER A 73 -10.71 10.61 -35.00
CA SER A 73 -11.06 9.51 -34.09
C SER A 73 -10.50 9.80 -32.70
N VAL A 74 -11.34 9.82 -31.67
CA VAL A 74 -10.90 10.09 -30.29
C VAL A 74 -10.42 8.78 -29.68
N SER A 75 -9.11 8.56 -29.71
CA SER A 75 -8.42 7.49 -28.99
C SER A 75 -8.23 7.85 -27.51
N ALA A 76 -8.47 6.87 -26.65
CA ALA A 76 -8.35 6.94 -25.20
C ALA A 76 -6.93 7.35 -24.71
N GLY A 77 -6.91 8.16 -23.63
CA GLY A 77 -5.88 8.06 -22.60
C GLY A 77 -4.61 8.90 -22.72
N LYS A 78 -4.70 10.24 -22.81
CA LYS A 78 -3.56 11.11 -22.41
C LYS A 78 -3.47 11.16 -20.88
N GLY A 79 -2.52 10.42 -20.31
CA GLY A 79 -2.22 10.44 -18.87
C GLY A 79 -1.69 11.81 -18.41
N GLY A 80 -2.58 12.67 -17.91
CA GLY A 80 -2.25 14.02 -17.46
C GLY A 80 -1.16 14.06 -16.38
N ALA A 81 -0.35 15.12 -16.41
CA ALA A 81 0.64 15.44 -15.38
C ALA A 81 0.00 15.55 -13.99
N THR A 82 0.80 15.27 -12.96
CA THR A 82 0.39 15.46 -11.55
C THR A 82 0.17 16.96 -11.32
N ARG A 83 -1.00 17.36 -10.80
CA ARG A 83 -1.31 18.78 -10.56
C ARG A 83 -1.18 19.16 -9.09
N ARG A 84 -0.82 20.41 -8.83
CA ARG A 84 -0.99 21.03 -7.51
C ARG A 84 -2.43 21.57 -7.40
N PHE A 85 -3.14 21.15 -6.36
CA PHE A 85 -4.51 21.59 -6.05
C PHE A 85 -4.44 22.73 -5.03
N ALA A 86 -5.35 23.70 -5.14
CA ALA A 86 -5.61 24.62 -4.05
C ALA A 86 -6.44 23.94 -2.96
N TRP A 87 -6.34 24.39 -1.70
CA TRP A 87 -7.09 23.81 -0.59
C TRP A 87 -8.60 23.85 -0.81
N ALA A 88 -9.11 24.96 -1.36
CA ALA A 88 -10.53 25.12 -1.69
C ALA A 88 -11.02 24.07 -2.72
N GLU A 89 -10.15 23.64 -3.63
CA GLU A 89 -10.47 22.55 -4.56
C GLU A 89 -10.53 21.21 -3.84
N ILE A 90 -9.63 20.95 -2.88
CA ILE A 90 -9.67 19.75 -2.04
C ILE A 90 -10.96 19.70 -1.22
N GLU A 91 -11.35 20.81 -0.60
CA GLU A 91 -12.64 20.93 0.10
C GLU A 91 -13.81 20.65 -0.86
N SER A 92 -13.79 21.22 -2.05
CA SER A 92 -14.85 21.01 -3.04
C SER A 92 -14.98 19.54 -3.46
N VAL A 93 -13.89 18.87 -3.84
CA VAL A 93 -13.94 17.48 -4.32
C VAL A 93 -14.25 16.47 -3.22
N THR A 94 -14.11 16.85 -1.94
CA THR A 94 -14.44 16.02 -0.77
C THR A 94 -15.74 16.41 -0.09
N ALA A 95 -16.52 17.35 -0.67
CA ALA A 95 -17.73 17.91 -0.08
C ALA A 95 -17.49 18.49 1.34
N GLY A 96 -16.42 19.26 1.51
CA GLY A 96 -16.00 19.79 2.81
C GLY A 96 -15.60 18.69 3.79
N PHE A 97 -14.94 17.63 3.30
CA PHE A 97 -14.57 16.43 4.07
C PHE A 97 -15.76 15.67 4.69
N SER A 98 -16.98 15.85 4.16
CA SER A 98 -18.18 15.07 4.53
C SER A 98 -18.41 13.83 3.64
N SER A 99 -17.66 13.72 2.54
CA SER A 99 -17.66 12.55 1.67
C SER A 99 -17.27 11.26 2.41
N ARG A 100 -17.63 10.12 1.82
CA ARG A 100 -17.38 8.80 2.41
C ARG A 100 -15.89 8.61 2.72
N ILE A 101 -15.58 8.31 3.98
CA ILE A 101 -14.26 7.84 4.39
C ILE A 101 -14.07 6.42 3.84
N ILE A 102 -13.01 6.24 3.07
CA ILE A 102 -12.65 4.95 2.44
C ILE A 102 -11.40 4.33 3.06
N GLY A 103 -10.75 5.03 3.99
CA GLY A 103 -9.66 4.51 4.79
C GLY A 103 -9.36 5.44 5.95
N GLN A 104 -9.06 4.90 7.12
CA GLN A 104 -8.73 5.68 8.30
C GLN A 104 -7.61 4.99 9.08
N GLY A 105 -6.49 5.69 9.24
CA GLY A 105 -5.35 5.23 10.03
C GLY A 105 -5.04 6.18 11.18
N GLY A 106 -4.03 5.83 11.99
CA GLY A 106 -3.57 6.70 13.09
C GLY A 106 -3.01 8.06 12.63
N PHE A 107 -2.61 8.15 11.36
CA PHE A 107 -1.84 9.29 10.83
C PHE A 107 -2.49 10.00 9.65
N SER A 108 -3.49 9.38 9.02
CA SER A 108 -4.19 9.97 7.88
C SER A 108 -5.63 9.46 7.79
N THR A 109 -6.45 10.24 7.10
CA THR A 109 -7.82 9.87 6.72
C THR A 109 -7.92 9.98 5.19
N VAL A 110 -8.52 8.98 4.56
CA VAL A 110 -8.71 8.89 3.11
C VAL A 110 -10.19 9.05 2.79
N TYR A 111 -10.50 10.06 1.99
CA TYR A 111 -11.85 10.41 1.56
C TYR A 111 -12.06 10.03 0.09
N LEU A 112 -13.26 9.55 -0.24
CA LEU A 112 -13.67 9.39 -1.62
C LEU A 112 -13.92 10.78 -2.22
N ALA A 113 -13.19 11.11 -3.29
CA ALA A 113 -13.28 12.41 -3.93
C ALA A 113 -13.97 12.33 -5.30
N SER A 114 -14.81 13.33 -5.59
CA SER A 114 -15.43 13.53 -6.90
C SER A 114 -14.59 14.54 -7.70
N LEU A 115 -13.66 14.06 -8.52
CA LEU A 115 -12.75 14.91 -9.30
C LEU A 115 -13.43 15.54 -10.52
N SER A 116 -14.44 14.87 -11.07
CA SER A 116 -15.38 15.38 -12.06
C SER A 116 -16.69 14.58 -11.98
N SER A 117 -17.69 14.91 -12.79
CA SER A 117 -18.99 14.23 -12.80
C SER A 117 -18.91 12.71 -12.99
N SER A 118 -17.86 12.20 -13.63
CA SER A 118 -17.67 10.78 -13.93
C SER A 118 -16.36 10.19 -13.38
N ARG A 119 -15.54 10.98 -12.69
CA ARG A 119 -14.21 10.54 -12.23
C ARG A 119 -14.08 10.64 -10.72
N LEU A 120 -13.92 9.49 -10.08
CA LEU A 120 -13.61 9.38 -8.67
C LEU A 120 -12.09 9.40 -8.44
N GLY A 121 -11.70 9.84 -7.24
CA GLY A 121 -10.34 9.80 -6.71
C GLY A 121 -10.35 9.48 -5.22
N ALA A 122 -9.16 9.36 -4.64
CA ALA A 122 -8.97 9.18 -3.21
C ALA A 122 -8.11 10.32 -2.66
N VAL A 123 -8.61 11.07 -1.69
CA VAL A 123 -7.91 12.19 -1.05
C VAL A 123 -7.41 11.73 0.32
N LYS A 124 -6.09 11.52 0.44
CA LYS A 124 -5.41 11.21 1.71
C LYS A 124 -5.00 12.52 2.37
N VAL A 125 -5.59 12.80 3.53
CA VAL A 125 -5.27 13.96 4.37
C VAL A 125 -4.41 13.49 5.53
N GLN A 126 -3.21 14.04 5.65
CA GLN A 126 -2.26 13.70 6.70
C GLN A 126 -2.47 14.61 7.91
N ARG A 127 -2.47 14.04 9.13
CA ARG A 127 -2.63 14.83 10.36
C ARG A 127 -1.43 15.74 10.60
N SER A 128 -1.65 16.90 11.20
CA SER A 128 -0.61 17.88 11.50
C SER A 128 0.34 17.39 12.61
N SER A 129 1.58 17.08 12.23
CA SER A 129 2.74 16.99 13.13
C SER A 129 4.03 17.04 12.31
N GLU A 130 5.14 17.51 12.89
CA GLU A 130 6.42 17.62 12.17
C GLU A 130 6.90 16.28 11.58
N ARG A 131 6.72 15.17 12.33
CA ARG A 131 7.08 13.83 11.87
C ARG A 131 6.24 13.42 10.67
N LEU A 132 4.94 13.69 10.69
CA LEU A 132 4.03 13.36 9.59
C LEU A 132 4.24 14.26 8.37
N HIS A 133 4.64 15.51 8.58
CA HIS A 133 5.00 16.40 7.49
C HIS A 133 6.24 15.90 6.73
N ARG A 134 7.26 15.36 7.44
CA ARG A 134 8.40 14.70 6.79
C ARG A 134 7.97 13.47 6.00
N ALA A 135 7.12 12.61 6.56
CA ALA A 135 6.59 11.44 5.86
C ALA A 135 5.79 11.82 4.59
N PHE A 136 4.94 12.85 4.68
CA PHE A 136 4.23 13.41 3.53
C PHE A 136 5.19 13.89 2.43
N ARG A 137 6.22 14.67 2.78
CA ARG A 137 7.19 15.17 1.79
C ARG A 137 7.96 14.04 1.11
N GLN A 138 8.36 13.03 1.88
CA GLN A 138 9.03 11.85 1.36
C GLN A 138 8.12 11.07 0.40
N GLU A 139 6.89 10.79 0.81
CA GLU A 139 5.88 10.11 -0.02
C GLU A 139 5.61 10.89 -1.30
N LEU A 140 5.40 12.21 -1.21
CA LEU A 140 5.21 13.09 -2.36
C LEU A 140 6.40 13.07 -3.32
N HIS A 141 7.63 13.17 -2.80
CA HIS A 141 8.85 13.15 -3.60
C HIS A 141 9.00 11.86 -4.41
N VAL A 142 8.77 10.70 -3.78
CA VAL A 142 8.79 9.40 -4.46
C VAL A 142 7.69 9.34 -5.52
N LEU A 143 6.44 9.67 -5.16
CA LEU A 143 5.28 9.54 -6.03
C LEU A 143 5.28 10.49 -7.23
N LEU A 144 5.89 11.68 -7.12
CA LEU A 144 5.99 12.63 -8.25
C LEU A 144 6.77 12.06 -9.43
N SER A 145 7.76 11.21 -9.15
CA SER A 145 8.63 10.61 -10.15
C SER A 145 8.29 9.15 -10.44
N LEU A 146 7.35 8.54 -9.70
CA LEU A 146 6.99 7.13 -9.82
C LEU A 146 5.73 6.94 -10.67
N ARG A 147 5.87 6.19 -11.77
CA ARG A 147 4.74 5.79 -12.63
C ARG A 147 4.90 4.34 -13.04
N HIS A 148 3.96 3.51 -12.59
CA HIS A 148 3.93 2.09 -12.91
C HIS A 148 2.47 1.60 -12.89
N PRO A 149 2.04 0.68 -13.78
CA PRO A 149 0.64 0.19 -13.81
C PRO A 149 0.15 -0.38 -12.47
N HIS A 150 1.05 -1.03 -11.74
CA HIS A 150 0.79 -1.69 -10.44
C HIS A 150 1.23 -0.87 -9.22
N VAL A 151 1.40 0.44 -9.39
CA VAL A 151 1.53 1.40 -8.29
C VAL A 151 0.36 2.37 -8.38
N VAL A 152 -0.24 2.73 -7.25
CA VAL A 152 -1.33 3.71 -7.22
C VAL A 152 -0.88 5.04 -7.79
N ARG A 153 -1.59 5.53 -8.81
CA ARG A 153 -1.23 6.76 -9.50
C ARG A 153 -1.56 7.99 -8.66
N LEU A 154 -0.55 8.80 -8.36
CA LEU A 154 -0.73 10.17 -7.86
C LEU A 154 -1.31 11.06 -8.96
N LEU A 155 -2.47 11.66 -8.69
CA LEU A 155 -3.16 12.60 -9.58
C LEU A 155 -2.81 14.05 -9.23
N GLY A 156 -2.52 14.32 -7.96
CA GLY A 156 -2.08 15.61 -7.49
C GLY A 156 -1.86 15.67 -5.99
N TYR A 157 -1.55 16.86 -5.50
CA TYR A 157 -1.26 17.11 -4.10
C TYR A 157 -1.68 18.53 -3.72
N CYS A 158 -1.84 18.77 -2.42
CA CYS A 158 -2.01 20.09 -1.84
C CYS A 158 -1.14 20.21 -0.58
N ASP A 159 -0.51 21.38 -0.44
CA ASP A 159 0.55 21.70 0.51
C ASP A 159 0.42 23.12 1.07
N GLU A 160 -0.75 23.75 0.88
CA GLU A 160 -1.03 25.12 1.30
C GLU A 160 -1.19 25.26 2.82
N ARG A 161 -1.47 24.14 3.51
CA ARG A 161 -1.65 24.05 4.96
C ARG A 161 -0.63 23.12 5.60
N GLU A 162 -0.64 23.07 6.93
CA GLU A 162 0.21 22.13 7.68
C GLU A 162 -0.15 20.67 7.38
N GLU A 163 -1.45 20.41 7.13
CA GLU A 163 -1.93 19.14 6.62
C GLU A 163 -1.48 18.94 5.17
N GLY A 164 -0.59 17.96 4.97
CA GLY A 164 -0.25 17.48 3.64
C GLY A 164 -1.40 16.68 3.05
N VAL A 165 -1.72 16.92 1.77
CA VAL A 165 -2.78 16.23 1.05
C VAL A 165 -2.25 15.58 -0.22
N LEU A 166 -2.59 14.31 -0.42
CA LEU A 166 -2.29 13.56 -1.64
C LEU A 166 -3.60 13.12 -2.30
N VAL A 167 -3.69 13.27 -3.61
CA VAL A 167 -4.85 12.90 -4.42
C VAL A 167 -4.47 11.76 -5.36
N PHE A 168 -5.12 10.62 -5.22
CA PHE A 168 -4.83 9.40 -5.96
C PHE A 168 -5.99 8.98 -6.88
N GLU A 169 -5.70 8.10 -7.82
CA GLU A 169 -6.74 7.32 -8.49
C GLU A 169 -7.53 6.47 -7.47
N TYR A 170 -8.81 6.24 -7.75
CA TYR A 170 -9.65 5.44 -6.88
C TYR A 170 -9.62 3.96 -7.26
N ALA A 171 -9.35 3.10 -6.29
CA ALA A 171 -9.40 1.65 -6.42
C ALA A 171 -10.70 1.12 -5.76
N PRO A 172 -11.72 0.75 -6.54
CA PRO A 172 -13.07 0.50 -6.02
C PRO A 172 -13.22 -0.80 -5.22
N ASN A 173 -12.32 -1.77 -5.39
CA ASN A 173 -12.41 -3.07 -4.73
C ASN A 173 -11.72 -3.14 -3.36
N GLY A 174 -11.24 -1.99 -2.85
CA GLY A 174 -10.60 -1.89 -1.54
C GLY A 174 -9.19 -2.47 -1.54
N ASP A 175 -8.70 -2.86 -0.36
CA ASP A 175 -7.40 -3.50 -0.21
C ASP A 175 -7.50 -5.04 -0.18
N LEU A 176 -6.35 -5.68 -0.42
CA LEU A 176 -6.21 -7.13 -0.46
C LEU A 176 -6.44 -7.78 0.90
N HIS A 177 -6.09 -7.13 2.00
CA HIS A 177 -6.27 -7.68 3.34
C HIS A 177 -7.76 -7.93 3.61
N GLU A 178 -8.62 -6.94 3.36
CA GLU A 178 -10.07 -7.11 3.47
C GLU A 178 -10.63 -8.11 2.47
N ARG A 179 -10.09 -8.13 1.24
CA ARG A 179 -10.56 -9.07 0.21
C ARG A 179 -10.25 -10.53 0.55
N LEU A 180 -9.16 -10.77 1.28
CA LEU A 180 -8.66 -12.10 1.63
C LEU A 180 -9.20 -12.60 2.99
N HIS A 181 -9.26 -11.71 3.98
CA HIS A 181 -9.55 -12.04 5.38
C HIS A 181 -10.90 -11.50 5.87
N GLY A 182 -11.52 -10.55 5.17
CA GLY A 182 -12.75 -9.90 5.61
C GLY A 182 -13.96 -10.83 5.65
N SER A 183 -14.75 -10.71 6.72
CA SER A 183 -15.92 -11.57 7.01
C SER A 183 -17.17 -11.27 6.16
N GLY A 184 -17.06 -10.46 5.10
CA GLY A 184 -18.18 -9.83 4.39
C GLY A 184 -18.95 -10.72 3.41
N GLY A 185 -18.92 -12.05 3.56
CA GLY A 185 -19.63 -12.99 2.68
C GLY A 185 -19.17 -13.01 1.22
N LYS A 186 -18.03 -12.36 0.90
CA LYS A 186 -17.43 -12.42 -0.44
C LYS A 186 -16.85 -13.81 -0.67
N ALA A 187 -17.08 -14.38 -1.85
CA ALA A 187 -16.41 -15.62 -2.26
C ALA A 187 -14.88 -15.45 -2.19
N ALA A 188 -14.16 -16.53 -1.88
CA ALA A 188 -12.70 -16.50 -1.83
C ALA A 188 -12.11 -15.98 -3.16
N LEU A 189 -10.97 -15.29 -3.10
CA LEU A 189 -10.24 -14.95 -4.32
C LEU A 189 -9.83 -16.25 -5.03
N PRO A 190 -10.20 -16.46 -6.31
CA PRO A 190 -9.76 -17.62 -7.07
C PRO A 190 -8.24 -17.66 -7.17
N TRP A 191 -7.68 -18.88 -7.23
CA TRP A 191 -6.23 -19.10 -7.29
C TRP A 191 -5.54 -18.25 -8.36
N ALA A 192 -6.08 -18.25 -9.59
CA ALA A 192 -5.55 -17.48 -10.70
C ALA A 192 -5.45 -15.96 -10.40
N ARG A 193 -6.42 -15.38 -9.67
CA ARG A 193 -6.32 -13.96 -9.26
C ARG A 193 -5.30 -13.76 -8.16
N ARG A 194 -5.11 -14.70 -7.24
CA ARG A 194 -4.05 -14.60 -6.23
C ARG A 194 -2.67 -14.58 -6.89
N MET A 195 -2.45 -15.42 -7.89
CA MET A 195 -1.19 -15.47 -8.64
C MET A 195 -0.98 -14.22 -9.50
N ALA A 196 -2.04 -13.71 -10.15
CA ALA A 196 -1.97 -12.43 -10.85
C ALA A 196 -1.59 -11.28 -9.91
N ILE A 197 -2.21 -11.19 -8.73
CA ILE A 197 -1.89 -10.18 -7.71
C ILE A 197 -0.43 -10.31 -7.24
N ALA A 198 0.04 -11.53 -6.94
CA ALA A 198 1.42 -11.79 -6.57
C ALA A 198 2.39 -11.27 -7.64
N PHE A 199 2.16 -11.64 -8.90
CA PHE A 199 2.98 -11.23 -10.02
C PHE A 199 2.99 -9.70 -10.21
N GLN A 200 1.83 -9.05 -10.13
CA GLN A 200 1.68 -7.60 -10.30
C GLN A 200 2.38 -6.80 -9.19
N VAL A 201 2.31 -7.26 -7.94
CA VAL A 201 3.06 -6.67 -6.83
C VAL A 201 4.57 -6.89 -7.02
N ALA A 202 4.99 -8.06 -7.49
CA ALA A 202 6.39 -8.32 -7.80
C ALA A 202 6.94 -7.38 -8.88
N MET A 203 6.17 -7.14 -9.95
CA MET A 203 6.54 -6.17 -11.00
C MET A 203 6.69 -4.75 -10.45
N ALA A 204 5.76 -4.32 -9.58
CA ALA A 204 5.87 -3.01 -8.94
C ALA A 204 7.16 -2.89 -8.11
N LEU A 205 7.48 -3.92 -7.33
CA LEU A 205 8.69 -3.97 -6.51
C LEU A 205 9.98 -4.07 -7.33
N GLU A 206 10.00 -4.86 -8.41
CA GLU A 206 11.11 -4.91 -9.36
C GLU A 206 11.36 -3.53 -9.98
N HIS A 207 10.31 -2.82 -10.39
CA HIS A 207 10.44 -1.47 -10.91
C HIS A 207 11.08 -0.53 -9.87
N LEU A 208 10.60 -0.58 -8.61
CA LEU A 208 11.14 0.23 -7.52
C LEU A 208 12.61 -0.10 -7.22
N HIS A 209 12.98 -1.37 -7.23
CA HIS A 209 14.32 -1.81 -6.84
C HIS A 209 15.33 -1.69 -7.97
N GLU A 210 14.99 -2.08 -9.19
CA GLU A 210 15.95 -2.33 -10.26
C GLU A 210 15.86 -1.32 -11.41
N THR A 211 14.67 -0.79 -11.72
CA THR A 211 14.51 0.18 -12.81
C THR A 211 14.80 1.62 -12.37
N ARG A 212 14.65 1.90 -11.07
CA ARG A 212 14.85 3.23 -10.50
C ARG A 212 16.30 3.46 -10.11
N ASP A 213 16.82 4.63 -10.46
CA ASP A 213 18.12 5.12 -9.99
C ASP A 213 17.95 6.53 -9.39
N PRO A 214 18.10 6.70 -8.05
CA PRO A 214 18.41 5.65 -7.09
C PRO A 214 17.22 4.71 -6.85
N ALA A 215 17.52 3.47 -6.46
CA ALA A 215 16.52 2.48 -6.09
C ALA A 215 15.59 3.00 -4.97
N VAL A 216 14.33 2.59 -5.00
CA VAL A 216 13.33 2.93 -3.99
C VAL A 216 13.01 1.69 -3.16
N ILE A 217 13.22 1.75 -1.86
CA ILE A 217 12.78 0.72 -0.91
C ILE A 217 11.42 1.15 -0.38
N HIS A 218 10.40 0.29 -0.47
CA HIS A 218 9.04 0.61 -0.04
C HIS A 218 8.91 0.68 1.48
N GLY A 219 9.47 -0.30 2.20
CA GLY A 219 9.57 -0.32 3.67
C GLY A 219 8.34 -0.81 4.42
N ASP A 220 7.16 -0.84 3.80
CA ASP A 220 5.91 -1.33 4.43
C ASP A 220 5.03 -2.16 3.49
N ILE A 221 5.60 -3.22 2.89
CA ILE A 221 4.85 -4.17 2.06
C ILE A 221 3.94 -5.03 2.96
N LYS A 222 2.64 -5.00 2.68
CA LYS A 222 1.60 -5.79 3.38
C LYS A 222 0.31 -5.83 2.57
N ALA A 223 -0.58 -6.77 2.89
CA ALA A 223 -1.84 -6.93 2.15
C ALA A 223 -2.72 -5.66 2.19
N SER A 224 -2.75 -4.90 3.28
CA SER A 224 -3.54 -3.65 3.36
C SER A 224 -2.95 -2.48 2.57
N ASN A 225 -1.71 -2.60 2.08
CA ASN A 225 -1.09 -1.63 1.17
C ASN A 225 -1.15 -2.08 -0.30
N VAL A 226 -1.91 -3.13 -0.61
CA VAL A 226 -2.18 -3.59 -1.97
C VAL A 226 -3.65 -3.32 -2.28
N LEU A 227 -3.93 -2.26 -3.03
CA LEU A 227 -5.27 -1.92 -3.48
C LEU A 227 -5.67 -2.75 -4.70
N LEU A 228 -6.97 -2.95 -4.89
CA LEU A 228 -7.55 -3.66 -6.02
C LEU A 228 -8.39 -2.69 -6.87
N ASP A 229 -7.99 -2.50 -8.12
CA ASP A 229 -8.71 -1.65 -9.05
C ASP A 229 -10.01 -2.31 -9.56
N ALA A 230 -10.69 -1.68 -10.52
CA ALA A 230 -11.97 -2.18 -11.06
C ALA A 230 -11.88 -3.59 -11.67
N SER A 231 -10.71 -3.97 -12.19
CA SER A 231 -10.42 -5.28 -12.78
C SER A 231 -9.87 -6.29 -11.75
N LEU A 232 -9.84 -5.91 -10.47
CA LEU A 232 -9.17 -6.62 -9.38
C LEU A 232 -7.65 -6.71 -9.57
N ASP A 233 -7.05 -5.85 -10.41
CA ASP A 233 -5.60 -5.75 -10.57
C ASP A 233 -4.99 -4.98 -9.39
N ALA A 234 -3.80 -5.43 -8.99
CA ALA A 234 -3.09 -4.93 -7.83
C ALA A 234 -2.46 -3.57 -8.11
N LYS A 235 -2.59 -2.66 -7.14
CA LYS A 235 -1.93 -1.35 -7.09
C LYS A 235 -1.30 -1.17 -5.71
N LEU A 236 0.03 -1.21 -5.66
CA LEU A 236 0.80 -0.95 -4.45
C LEU A 236 0.64 0.52 -4.04
N CYS A 237 0.37 0.77 -2.76
CA CYS A 237 0.16 2.11 -2.20
C CYS A 237 0.93 2.32 -0.88
N ASP A 238 0.85 3.56 -0.39
CA ASP A 238 1.42 4.01 0.90
C ASP A 238 2.96 4.02 0.95
N PHE A 239 3.54 5.06 0.35
CA PHE A 239 4.99 5.28 0.29
C PHE A 239 5.50 6.15 1.46
N GLY A 240 4.72 6.25 2.54
CA GLY A 240 5.08 7.05 3.73
C GLY A 240 6.34 6.56 4.46
N PHE A 241 6.73 5.30 4.23
CA PHE A 241 7.96 4.69 4.74
C PHE A 241 9.01 4.44 3.65
N ALA A 242 8.77 4.94 2.44
CA ALA A 242 9.67 4.69 1.32
C ALA A 242 10.97 5.48 1.45
N HIS A 243 12.07 4.86 1.07
CA HIS A 243 13.40 5.44 1.09
C HIS A 243 14.07 5.32 -0.28
N VAL A 244 14.82 6.35 -0.65
CA VAL A 244 15.58 6.40 -1.91
C VAL A 244 17.05 6.12 -1.62
N GLY A 245 17.66 5.14 -2.29
CA GLY A 245 19.06 4.75 -2.14
C GLY A 245 19.30 3.33 -1.60
N PHE A 246 20.56 3.01 -1.33
CA PHE A 246 21.02 1.63 -1.10
C PHE A 246 20.77 1.08 0.30
N SER A 247 20.61 1.94 1.31
CA SER A 247 20.34 1.56 2.70
C SER A 247 19.91 2.79 3.48
N ALA A 248 18.70 2.77 4.05
CA ALA A 248 18.29 3.79 4.99
C ALA A 248 18.54 3.27 6.40
N ALA A 249 19.59 3.76 7.06
CA ALA A 249 19.66 3.68 8.50
C ALA A 249 18.52 4.55 9.04
N LEU A 250 17.52 3.94 9.66
CA LEU A 250 16.55 4.72 10.44
C LEU A 250 17.28 5.21 11.69
N GLN A 251 17.94 6.36 11.60
CA GLN A 251 18.55 6.97 12.78
C GLN A 251 17.43 7.25 13.79
N PRO A 252 17.59 6.86 15.06
CA PRO A 252 16.76 7.42 16.12
C PRO A 252 16.93 8.95 16.09
N PRO A 253 15.88 9.74 16.39
CA PRO A 253 16.08 11.17 16.60
C PRO A 253 17.17 11.36 17.67
N GLU A 254 18.23 12.09 17.32
CA GLU A 254 19.30 12.53 18.22
C GLU A 254 18.71 13.46 19.31
N ALA A 255 18.02 12.89 20.29
CA ALA A 255 17.58 13.58 21.51
C ALA A 255 17.10 12.63 22.63
N ALA A 256 17.27 11.30 22.52
CA ALA A 256 16.79 10.37 23.54
C ALA A 256 17.85 9.32 23.91
N ALA A 257 19.04 9.78 24.31
CA ALA A 257 20.00 8.97 25.07
C ALA A 257 19.61 8.81 26.55
N SER A 258 18.33 8.98 26.91
CA SER A 258 17.85 8.72 28.26
C SER A 258 16.50 8.00 28.23
N ARG A 259 16.52 6.82 28.85
CA ARG A 259 15.44 5.82 29.02
C ARG A 259 15.21 4.93 27.80
N ALA A 260 15.26 3.62 28.06
CA ALA A 260 14.82 2.52 27.21
C ALA A 260 13.30 2.58 26.94
N SER A 261 12.82 3.73 26.45
CA SER A 261 11.49 3.88 25.86
C SER A 261 11.52 3.10 24.55
N ALA A 262 10.62 2.13 24.44
CA ALA A 262 10.39 1.25 23.30
C ALA A 262 10.95 1.80 21.98
N ARG A 263 11.92 1.09 21.40
CA ARG A 263 12.27 1.24 19.98
C ARG A 263 10.93 1.18 19.23
N SER A 264 10.49 2.31 18.67
CA SER A 264 9.32 2.34 17.79
C SER A 264 9.71 1.59 16.53
N VAL A 265 9.60 0.27 16.56
CA VAL A 265 9.80 -0.58 15.39
C VAL A 265 8.82 -0.09 14.34
N MET A 266 9.37 0.46 13.26
CA MET A 266 8.63 0.88 12.09
C MET A 266 8.29 -0.37 11.26
N GLY A 267 7.11 -0.40 10.65
CA GLY A 267 6.62 -1.55 9.86
C GLY A 267 5.49 -2.32 10.54
N SER A 268 4.79 -3.14 9.75
CA SER A 268 3.55 -3.80 10.17
C SER A 268 3.82 -5.18 10.81
N PRO A 269 3.24 -5.48 12.00
CA PRO A 269 3.44 -6.77 12.68
C PRO A 269 3.22 -7.96 11.74
N GLY A 270 4.15 -8.91 11.73
CA GLY A 270 4.12 -10.10 10.88
C GLY A 270 4.91 -9.96 9.57
N TYR A 271 5.06 -8.74 9.02
CA TYR A 271 5.79 -8.50 7.78
C TYR A 271 7.22 -8.00 7.98
N VAL A 272 7.55 -7.53 9.18
CA VAL A 272 8.85 -6.90 9.44
C VAL A 272 10.00 -7.91 9.38
N ASP A 273 10.97 -7.61 8.51
CA ASP A 273 12.20 -8.38 8.35
C ASP A 273 12.98 -8.49 9.69
N PRO A 274 13.26 -9.72 10.19
CA PRO A 274 14.07 -9.92 11.38
C PRO A 274 15.45 -9.27 11.31
N HIS A 275 16.06 -9.18 10.12
CA HIS A 275 17.33 -8.50 9.93
C HIS A 275 17.19 -6.99 10.14
N PHE A 276 16.12 -6.39 9.62
CA PHE A 276 15.80 -4.99 9.85
C PHE A 276 15.55 -4.70 11.35
N LEU A 277 14.84 -5.58 12.07
CA LEU A 277 14.65 -5.45 13.52
C LEU A 277 15.98 -5.39 14.30
N ARG A 278 16.98 -6.15 13.85
CA ARG A 278 18.31 -6.21 14.49
C ARG A 278 19.21 -5.05 14.08
N SER A 279 19.25 -4.72 12.79
CA SER A 279 20.18 -3.75 12.22
C SER A 279 19.66 -2.31 12.19
N GLY A 280 18.33 -2.11 12.17
CA GLY A 280 17.71 -0.82 11.93
C GLY A 280 17.84 -0.30 10.49
N VAL A 281 18.34 -1.13 9.57
CA VAL A 281 18.63 -0.73 8.17
C VAL A 281 17.65 -1.39 7.22
N ALA A 282 16.80 -0.59 6.59
CA ALA A 282 15.89 -1.05 5.55
C ALA A 282 16.66 -1.22 4.23
N THR A 283 16.42 -2.34 3.54
CA THR A 283 17.09 -2.70 2.28
C THR A 283 16.08 -3.26 1.29
N LYS A 284 16.46 -3.39 0.00
CA LYS A 284 15.68 -4.14 -1.00
C LYS A 284 15.25 -5.53 -0.47
N LYS A 285 16.15 -6.22 0.23
CA LYS A 285 15.87 -7.55 0.79
C LYS A 285 14.89 -7.53 1.96
N SER A 286 14.67 -6.38 2.60
CA SER A 286 13.63 -6.22 3.61
C SER A 286 12.25 -6.21 2.96
N ASP A 287 12.09 -5.51 1.82
CA ASP A 287 10.87 -5.60 1.01
C ASP A 287 10.65 -7.02 0.48
N VAL A 288 11.70 -7.72 0.04
CA VAL A 288 11.61 -9.12 -0.40
C VAL A 288 11.07 -10.03 0.71
N TYR A 289 11.50 -9.84 1.96
CA TYR A 289 10.97 -10.58 3.10
C TYR A 289 9.48 -10.33 3.29
N SER A 290 9.08 -9.06 3.32
CA SER A 290 7.68 -8.66 3.49
C SER A 290 6.80 -9.15 2.33
N TYR A 291 7.32 -9.16 1.10
CA TYR A 291 6.67 -9.78 -0.06
C TYR A 291 6.54 -11.31 0.09
N GLY A 292 7.55 -11.99 0.65
CA GLY A 292 7.46 -13.42 0.99
C GLY A 292 6.33 -13.71 1.97
N VAL A 293 6.11 -12.86 2.97
CA VAL A 293 4.96 -12.98 3.88
C VAL A 293 3.65 -12.77 3.13
N LEU A 294 3.57 -11.79 2.22
CA LEU A 294 2.39 -11.56 1.36
C LEU A 294 2.07 -12.79 0.49
N LEU A 295 3.08 -13.46 -0.08
CA LEU A 295 2.89 -14.72 -0.81
C LEU A 295 2.29 -15.82 0.08
N LEU A 296 2.76 -15.94 1.32
CA LEU A 296 2.21 -16.91 2.27
C LEU A 296 0.76 -16.60 2.62
N GLU A 297 0.38 -15.33 2.77
CA GLU A 297 -1.02 -14.97 2.97
C GLU A 297 -1.87 -15.34 1.76
N LEU A 298 -1.42 -15.01 0.54
CA LEU A 298 -2.11 -15.38 -0.69
C LEU A 298 -2.29 -16.91 -0.81
N LEU A 299 -1.28 -17.69 -0.44
CA LEU A 299 -1.32 -19.15 -0.50
C LEU A 299 -2.26 -19.75 0.55
N THR A 300 -2.17 -19.27 1.79
CA THR A 300 -2.84 -19.90 2.95
C THR A 300 -4.21 -19.30 3.27
N GLY A 301 -4.48 -18.08 2.80
CA GLY A 301 -5.65 -17.31 3.19
C GLY A 301 -5.67 -16.92 4.68
N ARG A 302 -4.51 -16.99 5.36
CA ARG A 302 -4.35 -16.65 6.78
C ARG A 302 -3.62 -15.32 6.92
N GLU A 303 -3.89 -14.59 7.98
CA GLU A 303 -3.21 -13.33 8.28
C GLU A 303 -1.73 -13.54 8.63
N ALA A 304 -0.91 -12.51 8.38
CA ALA A 304 0.53 -12.50 8.69
C ALA A 304 0.85 -12.77 10.17
N ILE A 305 -0.08 -12.44 11.09
CA ILE A 305 -0.07 -12.89 12.49
C ILE A 305 -1.25 -13.84 12.67
N CYS A 306 -0.96 -15.07 13.06
CA CYS A 306 -1.98 -16.10 13.24
C CYS A 306 -2.83 -15.76 14.48
N ALA A 307 -4.12 -15.48 14.29
CA ALA A 307 -5.01 -15.02 15.36
C ALA A 307 -5.15 -16.00 16.54
N ASP A 308 -5.00 -17.30 16.28
CA ASP A 308 -5.09 -18.39 17.25
C ASP A 308 -3.86 -18.51 18.15
N THR A 309 -2.67 -18.25 17.61
CA THR A 309 -1.39 -18.50 18.28
C THR A 309 -0.59 -17.23 18.59
N GLY A 310 -0.90 -16.12 17.93
CA GLY A 310 -0.09 -14.90 17.92
C GLY A 310 1.25 -15.05 17.19
N CYS A 311 1.53 -16.21 16.59
CA CYS A 311 2.77 -16.48 15.87
C CYS A 311 2.78 -15.83 14.48
N ARG A 312 3.98 -15.54 13.98
CA ARG A 312 4.15 -15.10 12.58
C ARG A 312 3.79 -16.23 11.63
N LEU A 313 3.05 -15.92 10.57
CA LEU A 313 2.62 -16.89 9.56
C LEU A 313 3.79 -17.70 9.01
N ALA A 314 4.89 -17.03 8.64
CA ALA A 314 6.10 -17.69 8.14
C ALA A 314 6.67 -18.75 9.08
N ALA A 315 6.62 -18.51 10.40
CA ALA A 315 7.05 -19.49 11.40
C ALA A 315 6.05 -20.63 11.57
N ALA A 316 4.75 -20.33 11.45
CA ALA A 316 3.67 -21.30 11.62
C ALA A 316 3.59 -22.32 10.47
N VAL A 317 3.81 -21.89 9.22
CA VAL A 317 3.70 -22.77 8.03
C VAL A 317 5.04 -23.27 7.51
N GLY A 318 6.15 -22.65 7.91
CA GLY A 318 7.49 -22.97 7.45
C GLY A 318 7.86 -24.47 7.55
N PRO A 319 7.65 -25.13 8.71
CA PRO A 319 7.96 -26.55 8.85
C PRO A 319 7.18 -27.44 7.86
N THR A 320 5.87 -27.23 7.76
CA THR A 320 4.98 -28.00 6.86
C THR A 320 5.37 -27.81 5.39
N LEU A 321 5.70 -26.58 4.99
CA LEU A 321 6.15 -26.28 3.63
C LEU A 321 7.52 -26.91 3.32
N THR A 322 8.43 -26.96 4.31
CA THR A 322 9.75 -27.61 4.15
C THR A 322 9.64 -29.12 3.99
N GLU A 323 8.61 -29.74 4.59
CA GLU A 323 8.28 -31.16 4.39
C GLU A 323 7.58 -31.45 3.05
N GLY A 324 7.34 -30.42 2.22
CA GLY A 324 6.66 -30.56 0.92
C GLY A 324 5.13 -30.74 1.03
N LYS A 325 4.55 -30.55 2.22
CA LYS A 325 3.12 -30.74 2.49
C LYS A 325 2.31 -29.47 2.20
N VAL A 326 2.45 -28.95 0.97
CA VAL A 326 1.89 -27.65 0.59
C VAL A 326 0.36 -27.67 0.64
N ALA A 327 -0.27 -28.76 0.21
CA ALA A 327 -1.72 -28.92 0.24
C ALA A 327 -2.34 -28.76 1.64
N ASP A 328 -1.58 -29.06 2.71
CA ASP A 328 -2.06 -28.97 4.09
C ASP A 328 -2.21 -27.52 4.56
N VAL A 329 -1.53 -26.57 3.91
CA VAL A 329 -1.53 -25.15 4.29
C VAL A 329 -2.25 -24.24 3.30
N VAL A 330 -2.51 -24.71 2.07
CA VAL A 330 -3.27 -23.95 1.08
C VAL A 330 -4.66 -23.62 1.64
N ASP A 331 -5.15 -22.43 1.29
CA ASP A 331 -6.46 -21.96 1.72
C ASP A 331 -7.56 -22.96 1.36
N ARG A 332 -8.16 -23.59 2.37
CA ARG A 332 -9.21 -24.61 2.19
C ARG A 332 -10.43 -24.10 1.43
N ARG A 333 -10.66 -22.78 1.40
CA ARG A 333 -11.75 -22.17 0.62
C ARG A 333 -11.56 -22.29 -0.90
N LEU A 334 -10.35 -22.63 -1.36
CA LEU A 334 -10.07 -22.89 -2.77
C LEU A 334 -10.52 -24.30 -3.22
N GLY A 335 -10.83 -25.21 -2.29
CA GLY A 335 -11.16 -26.59 -2.64
C GLY A 335 -10.04 -27.23 -3.49
N ASP A 336 -10.42 -27.81 -4.63
CA ASP A 336 -9.48 -28.39 -5.59
C ASP A 336 -9.17 -27.44 -6.77
N GLU A 337 -9.55 -26.15 -6.69
CA GLU A 337 -9.40 -25.16 -7.76
C GLU A 337 -8.01 -24.48 -7.76
N TYR A 338 -6.95 -25.27 -7.62
CA TYR A 338 -5.57 -24.81 -7.75
C TYR A 338 -4.66 -25.95 -8.23
N ASP A 339 -3.55 -25.59 -8.88
CA ASP A 339 -2.54 -26.56 -9.27
C ASP A 339 -1.54 -26.78 -8.11
N THR A 340 -1.42 -28.02 -7.65
CA THR A 340 -0.56 -28.37 -6.51
C THR A 340 0.93 -28.13 -6.80
N HIS A 341 1.37 -28.29 -8.05
CA HIS A 341 2.76 -28.06 -8.43
C HIS A 341 3.09 -26.56 -8.46
N GLU A 342 2.15 -25.74 -8.94
CA GLU A 342 2.23 -24.29 -8.88
C GLU A 342 2.22 -23.81 -7.43
N ALA A 343 1.31 -24.32 -6.59
CA ALA A 343 1.29 -23.98 -5.17
C ALA A 343 2.61 -24.35 -4.49
N ALA A 344 3.19 -25.52 -4.81
CA ALA A 344 4.46 -25.95 -4.25
C ALA A 344 5.62 -25.05 -4.70
N THR A 345 5.62 -24.62 -5.95
CA THR A 345 6.56 -23.60 -6.43
C THR A 345 6.43 -22.33 -5.61
N VAL A 346 5.22 -21.79 -5.48
CA VAL A 346 5.00 -20.47 -4.87
C VAL A 346 5.36 -20.53 -3.40
N ALA A 347 5.07 -21.64 -2.74
CA ALA A 347 5.56 -21.92 -1.38
C ALA A 347 7.09 -21.91 -1.29
N ALA A 348 7.78 -22.59 -2.21
CA ALA A 348 9.25 -22.61 -2.23
C ALA A 348 9.85 -21.21 -2.46
N LEU A 349 9.26 -20.43 -3.37
CA LEU A 349 9.63 -19.03 -3.59
C LEU A 349 9.40 -18.18 -2.34
N ALA A 350 8.23 -18.33 -1.70
CA ALA A 350 7.91 -17.63 -0.45
C ALA A 350 8.92 -17.96 0.66
N LEU A 351 9.28 -19.24 0.85
CA LEU A 351 10.29 -19.67 1.81
C LEU A 351 11.67 -19.05 1.55
N ARG A 352 12.09 -18.95 0.29
CA ARG A 352 13.33 -18.26 -0.08
C ARG A 352 13.27 -16.77 0.24
N CYS A 353 12.14 -16.11 -0.04
CA CYS A 353 11.92 -14.70 0.28
C CYS A 353 11.96 -14.43 1.79
N VAL A 354 11.36 -15.29 2.61
CA VAL A 354 11.34 -15.14 4.09
C VAL A 354 12.56 -15.74 4.81
N SER A 355 13.60 -16.13 4.07
CA SER A 355 14.82 -16.71 4.66
C SER A 355 15.49 -15.76 5.66
N ASP A 356 15.97 -16.31 6.77
CA ASP A 356 16.77 -15.56 7.76
C ASP A 356 18.10 -15.08 7.18
N GLY A 357 18.63 -15.82 6.19
CA GLY A 357 19.81 -15.44 5.43
C GLY A 357 19.48 -14.31 4.45
N HIS A 358 19.72 -13.06 4.84
CA HIS A 358 19.50 -11.86 4.02
C HIS A 358 20.11 -11.96 2.59
N GLY A 359 21.28 -12.58 2.47
CA GLY A 359 21.96 -12.84 1.20
C GLY A 359 21.29 -13.92 0.32
N LEU A 360 20.56 -14.87 0.93
CA LEU A 360 19.91 -15.99 0.23
C LEU A 360 18.56 -15.61 -0.41
N ARG A 361 17.97 -14.50 0.03
CA ARG A 361 16.73 -13.99 -0.53
C ARG A 361 16.94 -13.58 -1.99
N PRO A 362 16.04 -13.93 -2.92
CA PRO A 362 16.15 -13.52 -4.31
C PRO A 362 16.05 -12.00 -4.48
N SER A 363 16.48 -11.48 -5.63
CA SER A 363 16.09 -10.15 -6.08
C SER A 363 14.63 -10.14 -6.57
N MET A 364 14.00 -8.97 -6.63
CA MET A 364 12.64 -8.89 -7.18
C MET A 364 12.60 -9.19 -8.68
N ALA A 365 13.69 -8.96 -9.41
CA ALA A 365 13.81 -9.39 -10.80
C ALA A 365 13.82 -10.92 -10.96
N GLU A 366 14.52 -11.64 -10.06
CA GLU A 366 14.48 -13.10 -10.02
C GLU A 366 13.09 -13.62 -9.66
N VAL A 367 12.40 -12.97 -8.72
CA VAL A 367 11.01 -13.27 -8.34
C VAL A 367 10.06 -13.09 -9.52
N VAL A 368 10.13 -11.97 -10.23
CA VAL A 368 9.30 -11.69 -11.41
C VAL A 368 9.53 -12.73 -12.49
N ARG A 369 10.81 -13.03 -12.82
CA ARG A 369 11.14 -14.06 -13.82
C ARG A 369 10.54 -15.42 -13.46
N GLU A 370 10.70 -15.86 -12.21
CA GLU A 370 10.20 -17.15 -11.75
C GLU A 370 8.67 -17.23 -11.78
N LEU A 371 7.97 -16.15 -11.43
CA LEU A 371 6.50 -16.08 -11.53
C LEU A 371 6.03 -15.98 -12.98
N GLN A 372 6.74 -15.26 -13.85
CA GLN A 372 6.36 -15.08 -15.26
C GLN A 372 6.43 -16.38 -16.05
N GLU A 373 7.52 -17.13 -15.91
CA GLU A 373 7.71 -18.44 -16.55
C GLU A 373 6.54 -19.39 -16.24
N LYS A 374 5.93 -19.22 -15.06
CA LYS A 374 4.91 -20.12 -14.52
C LYS A 374 3.49 -19.58 -14.70
N THR A 375 3.29 -18.27 -14.71
CA THR A 375 2.01 -17.60 -15.04
C THR A 375 1.71 -17.69 -16.54
N THR A 376 2.72 -17.65 -17.40
CA THR A 376 2.53 -17.78 -18.86
C THR A 376 2.02 -19.17 -19.24
N ALA A 377 2.41 -20.22 -18.49
CA ALA A 377 1.87 -21.56 -18.64
C ALA A 377 0.34 -21.61 -18.34
N LEU A 378 -0.15 -20.78 -17.41
CA LEU A 378 -1.57 -20.70 -17.06
C LEU A 378 -2.42 -20.00 -18.14
N ILE A 379 -1.91 -18.92 -18.73
CA ILE A 379 -2.59 -18.23 -19.85
C ILE A 379 -2.66 -19.15 -21.07
N ALA A 380 -1.58 -19.90 -21.35
CA ALA A 380 -1.55 -20.88 -22.42
C ALA A 380 -2.52 -22.06 -22.17
N ALA A 381 -2.58 -22.57 -20.93
CA ALA A 381 -3.50 -23.65 -20.54
C ALA A 381 -4.98 -23.21 -20.57
N ALA A 382 -5.29 -21.97 -20.18
CA ALA A 382 -6.63 -21.40 -20.25
C ALA A 382 -7.08 -21.09 -21.70
N GLY A 383 -6.14 -20.94 -22.65
CA GLY A 383 -6.41 -20.69 -24.06
C GLY A 383 -6.59 -21.95 -24.93
N SER A 384 -6.21 -23.13 -24.44
CA SER A 384 -6.34 -24.40 -25.16
C SER A 384 -7.68 -25.08 -24.84
N LYS A 385 -8.75 -24.75 -25.59
CA LYS A 385 -9.96 -25.59 -25.62
C LYS A 385 -9.59 -27.02 -26.05
N PRO A 386 -10.13 -28.07 -25.40
CA PRO A 386 -9.97 -29.42 -25.92
C PRO A 386 -10.69 -29.50 -27.27
N ALA A 387 -9.93 -29.82 -28.32
CA ALA A 387 -10.49 -30.24 -29.59
C ALA A 387 -11.41 -31.45 -29.31
N GLY A 388 -12.72 -31.23 -29.41
CA GLY A 388 -13.70 -32.28 -29.25
C GLY A 388 -13.39 -33.40 -30.24
N LYS A 389 -13.04 -34.57 -29.72
CA LYS A 389 -13.01 -35.80 -30.50
C LYS A 389 -14.41 -36.08 -31.02
N MET A 390 -14.55 -36.06 -32.34
CA MET A 390 -15.61 -36.77 -33.06
C MET A 390 -15.56 -38.26 -32.73
N ALA A 391 -16.72 -38.85 -32.43
CA ALA A 391 -17.12 -40.24 -32.69
C ALA A 391 -18.57 -40.38 -32.18
N ALA A 392 -19.54 -40.98 -32.88
CA ALA A 392 -19.63 -41.58 -34.21
C ALA A 392 -21.12 -41.53 -34.60
#